data_AF-A0A0R1GYM9-F1
#
_entry.id   AF-A0A0R1GYM9-F1
#
_cell.length_a   1.000
_cell.length_b   1.000
_cell.length_c   1.000
_cell.angle_alpha   90.00
_cell.angle_beta   90.00
_cell.angle_gamma   90.00
#
_symmetry.space_group_name_H-M   'P 1'
#
loop_
_entity.id
_entity.type
_entity.pdbx_description
1 polymer ?
#
loop_
_entity_poly.entity_id
_entity_poly.type
_entity_poly.pdbx_seq_one_letter_code
_entity_poly.pdbx_strand_id
1 'polypeptide(L)'
;MSASTEAIIIEIVFSLGALIAVGGLIGLFIAKHRRRGLRPAMTIIFSGAGLVIIALLLNVLIFKTYDHVRVKKDQYYEIVSLTANMNTSLASSHAENQPVTPRDKKASKNVTYLVKHTNQGNHSLQLAQAAQAQLTTQQWPDLKLVKRNYRLILDHYFQETVQPSRTATRLSSHAYQQATKFHK
;
A
#
# COMPACT_ATOMS: atom_id res chain seq x y z
N MET A 1 -4.93 -8.22 -10.91
CA MET A 1 -3.66 -8.86 -10.53
C MET A 1 -3.19 -8.24 -9.22
N SER A 2 -2.63 -9.02 -8.30
CA SER A 2 -2.18 -8.47 -7.01
C SER A 2 -0.96 -7.58 -7.21
N ALA A 3 -0.75 -6.60 -6.31
CA ALA A 3 0.44 -5.75 -6.29
C ALA A 3 1.73 -6.58 -6.37
N SER A 4 1.74 -7.73 -5.71
CA SER A 4 2.85 -8.67 -5.70
C SER A 4 3.15 -9.27 -7.08
N THR A 5 2.13 -9.64 -7.87
CA THR A 5 2.34 -10.21 -9.22
C THR A 5 2.93 -9.19 -10.19
N GLU A 6 2.43 -7.96 -10.19
CA GLU A 6 2.93 -6.91 -11.07
C GLU A 6 4.37 -6.50 -10.70
N ALA A 7 4.67 -6.43 -9.40
CA ALA A 7 6.03 -6.17 -8.92
C ALA A 7 7.00 -7.28 -9.37
N ILE A 8 6.59 -8.55 -9.30
CA ILE A 8 7.39 -9.68 -9.77
C ILE A 8 7.66 -9.59 -11.27
N ILE A 9 6.66 -9.24 -12.09
CA ILE A 9 6.85 -9.08 -13.54
C ILE A 9 7.86 -7.98 -13.84
N ILE A 10 7.76 -6.83 -13.17
CA ILE A 10 8.71 -5.73 -13.35
C ILE A 10 10.13 -6.14 -12.93
N GLU A 11 10.26 -6.90 -11.84
CA GLU A 11 11.54 -7.43 -11.39
C GLU A 11 12.16 -8.46 -12.34
N ILE A 12 11.33 -9.30 -12.97
CA ILE A 12 11.76 -10.22 -14.03
C ILE A 12 12.25 -9.44 -15.25
N VAL A 13 11.51 -8.42 -15.71
CA VAL A 13 11.90 -7.58 -16.85
C VAL A 13 13.20 -6.83 -16.56
N PHE A 14 13.35 -6.30 -15.35
CA PHE A 14 14.58 -5.67 -14.88
C PHE A 14 15.76 -6.65 -14.92
N SER A 15 15.58 -7.84 -14.35
CA SER A 15 16.63 -8.87 -14.29
C SER A 15 17.05 -9.35 -15.68
N LEU A 16 16.08 -9.53 -16.59
CA LEU A 16 16.33 -9.89 -17.98
C LEU A 16 17.09 -8.79 -18.72
N GLY A 17 16.67 -7.53 -18.57
CA GLY A 17 17.37 -6.38 -19.15
C GLY A 17 18.82 -6.26 -18.65
N ALA A 18 19.03 -6.46 -17.35
CA ALA A 18 20.36 -6.46 -16.75
C ALA A 18 21.23 -7.60 -17.29
N LEU A 19 20.69 -8.81 -17.43
CA LEU A 19 21.40 -9.96 -17.99
C LEU A 19 21.80 -9.72 -19.45
N ILE A 20 20.92 -9.13 -20.27
CA ILE A 20 21.21 -8.74 -21.66
C ILE A 20 22.34 -7.71 -21.70
N ALA A 21 22.29 -6.68 -20.84
CA ALA A 21 23.32 -5.65 -20.78
C ALA A 21 24.69 -6.22 -20.37
N VAL A 22 24.72 -7.10 -19.36
CA VAL A 22 25.95 -7.79 -18.92
C VAL A 22 26.50 -8.71 -20.02
N GLY A 23 25.64 -9.48 -20.69
CA GLY A 23 26.03 -10.30 -21.84
C GLY A 23 26.62 -9.46 -22.98
N GLY A 24 26.03 -8.29 -23.24
CA GLY A 24 26.55 -7.30 -24.18
C GLY A 24 27.94 -6.77 -23.78
N LEU A 25 28.17 -6.48 -22.50
CA LEU A 25 29.47 -6.06 -21.97
C LEU A 25 30.54 -7.15 -22.11
N ILE A 26 30.21 -8.40 -21.81
CA ILE A 26 31.10 -9.55 -22.01
C ILE A 26 31.44 -9.70 -23.51
N GLY A 27 30.43 -9.61 -24.38
CA GLY A 27 30.60 -9.63 -25.83
C GLY A 27 31.49 -8.49 -26.33
N LEU A 28 31.37 -7.29 -25.75
CA LEU A 28 32.22 -6.15 -26.05
C LEU A 28 33.68 -6.40 -25.65
N PHE A 29 33.92 -6.99 -24.47
CA PHE A 29 35.27 -7.35 -24.00
C PHE A 29 35.94 -8.36 -24.93
N ILE A 30 35.21 -9.41 -25.33
CA ILE A 30 35.70 -10.44 -26.27
C ILE A 30 35.94 -9.84 -27.66
N ALA A 31 35.03 -9.01 -28.16
CA ALA A 31 35.16 -8.36 -29.46
C ALA A 31 36.37 -7.42 -29.50
N LYS A 32 36.60 -6.66 -28.42
CA LYS A 32 37.78 -5.82 -28.23
C LYS A 32 39.06 -6.64 -28.23
N HIS A 33 39.10 -7.76 -27.50
CA HIS A 33 40.26 -8.65 -27.46
C HIS A 33 40.56 -9.30 -28.82
N ARG A 34 39.53 -9.64 -29.60
CA ARG A 34 39.64 -10.25 -30.94
C ARG A 34 39.70 -9.24 -32.11
N ARG A 35 39.81 -7.93 -31.84
CA ARG A 35 39.76 -6.84 -32.84
C ARG A 35 38.59 -6.93 -33.83
N ARG A 36 37.42 -7.42 -33.37
CA ARG A 36 36.19 -7.49 -34.16
C ARG A 36 35.37 -6.21 -34.03
N GLY A 37 34.42 -6.01 -34.94
CA GLY A 37 33.50 -4.87 -34.90
C GLY A 37 32.70 -4.80 -33.59
N LEU A 38 32.72 -3.64 -32.93
CA LEU A 38 32.08 -3.41 -31.62
C LEU A 38 30.59 -3.05 -31.70
N ARG A 39 30.12 -2.65 -32.89
CA ARG A 39 28.72 -2.22 -33.14
C ARG A 39 27.65 -3.21 -32.64
N PRO A 40 27.72 -4.53 -32.93
CA PRO A 40 26.69 -5.45 -32.47
C PRO A 40 26.62 -5.58 -30.94
N ALA A 41 27.77 -5.53 -30.26
CA ALA A 41 27.80 -5.58 -28.79
C ALA A 41 27.22 -4.29 -28.17
N MET A 42 27.48 -3.12 -28.77
CA MET A 42 26.88 -1.86 -28.30
C MET A 42 25.35 -1.84 -28.43
N THR A 43 24.78 -2.35 -29.52
CA THR A 43 23.31 -2.42 -29.67
C THR A 43 22.67 -3.30 -28.60
N ILE A 44 23.30 -4.42 -28.24
CA ILE A 44 22.83 -5.32 -27.18
C ILE A 44 22.89 -4.63 -25.80
N ILE A 45 23.94 -3.85 -25.54
CA ILE A 45 24.05 -3.08 -24.29
C ILE A 45 22.93 -2.03 -24.24
N PHE A 46 22.70 -1.28 -25.31
CA PHE A 46 21.65 -0.24 -25.33
C PHE A 46 20.24 -0.83 -25.19
N SER A 47 19.95 -1.97 -25.83
CA SER A 47 18.64 -2.61 -25.69
C SER A 47 18.42 -3.13 -24.26
N GLY A 48 19.43 -3.78 -23.66
CA GLY A 48 19.37 -4.23 -22.27
C GLY A 48 19.22 -3.07 -21.28
N ALA A 49 20.01 -2.00 -21.45
CA ALA A 49 19.92 -0.80 -20.62
C ALA A 49 18.55 -0.10 -20.75
N GLY A 50 17.99 -0.05 -21.97
CA GLY A 50 16.65 0.50 -22.20
C GLY A 50 15.57 -0.25 -21.42
N LEU A 51 15.60 -1.59 -21.43
CA LEU A 51 14.67 -2.42 -20.65
C LEU A 51 14.79 -2.18 -19.14
N VAL A 52 16.02 -2.06 -18.63
CA VAL A 52 16.28 -1.74 -17.22
C VAL A 52 15.68 -0.40 -16.83
N ILE A 53 15.90 0.64 -17.65
CA ILE A 53 15.37 1.99 -17.40
C ILE A 53 13.84 1.98 -17.38
N ILE A 54 13.21 1.33 -18.36
CA ILE A 54 11.74 1.21 -18.44
C ILE A 54 11.19 0.49 -17.20
N ALA A 55 11.81 -0.62 -16.80
CA ALA A 55 11.39 -1.37 -15.61
C ALA A 55 11.51 -0.53 -14.32
N LEU A 56 12.61 0.22 -14.16
CA LEU A 56 12.80 1.11 -13.01
C LEU A 56 11.74 2.23 -12.97
N LEU A 57 11.46 2.86 -14.12
CA LEU A 57 10.44 3.90 -14.21
C LEU A 57 9.05 3.34 -13.87
N LEU A 58 8.68 2.17 -14.40
CA LEU A 58 7.43 1.51 -14.08
C LEU A 58 7.32 1.18 -12.59
N ASN A 59 8.39 0.67 -11.98
CA ASN A 59 8.41 0.36 -10.55
C ASN A 59 8.13 1.61 -9.70
N VAL A 60 8.81 2.72 -9.98
CA VAL A 60 8.61 4.00 -9.25
C VAL A 60 7.27 4.64 -9.56
N LEU A 61 6.74 4.45 -10.77
CA LEU A 61 5.46 5.01 -11.19
C LEU A 61 4.28 4.30 -10.51
N ILE A 62 4.35 2.99 -10.33
CA ILE A 62 3.22 2.16 -9.89
C ILE A 62 3.24 1.91 -8.38
N PHE A 63 4.43 1.76 -7.77
CA PHE A 63 4.54 1.32 -6.37
C PHE A 63 4.98 2.43 -5.41
N LYS A 64 4.59 2.27 -4.15
CA LYS A 64 5.10 2.97 -2.98
C LYS A 64 5.41 1.98 -1.87
N THR A 65 6.24 2.39 -0.92
CA THR A 65 6.58 1.54 0.22
C THR A 65 5.71 1.92 1.42
N TYR A 66 5.01 0.95 2.00
CA TYR A 66 4.24 1.05 3.24
C TYR A 66 4.74 -0.03 4.21
N ASP A 67 5.25 0.37 5.38
CA ASP A 67 5.89 -0.51 6.36
C ASP A 67 6.88 -1.52 5.71
N HIS A 68 7.82 -0.99 4.91
CA HIS A 68 8.83 -1.78 4.18
C HIS A 68 8.26 -2.77 3.14
N VAL A 69 6.96 -2.73 2.84
CA VAL A 69 6.31 -3.52 1.78
C VAL A 69 5.99 -2.64 0.59
N ARG A 70 6.28 -3.11 -0.62
CA ARG A 70 5.81 -2.45 -1.84
C ARG A 70 4.32 -2.70 -2.01
N VAL A 71 3.56 -1.63 -2.05
CA VAL A 71 2.13 -1.61 -2.35
C VAL A 71 1.89 -0.71 -3.55
N LYS A 72 0.79 -0.91 -4.28
CA LYS A 72 0.46 0.01 -5.37
C LYS A 72 0.15 1.40 -4.80
N LYS A 73 0.35 2.45 -5.60
CA LYS A 73 0.14 3.84 -5.13
C LYS A 73 -1.29 4.14 -4.73
N ASP A 74 -2.27 3.64 -5.47
CA ASP A 74 -3.69 3.70 -5.10
C ASP A 74 -3.93 3.07 -3.72
N GLN A 75 -3.47 1.83 -3.52
CA GLN A 75 -3.55 1.13 -2.24
C GLN A 75 -2.84 1.89 -1.12
N TYR A 76 -1.65 2.45 -1.38
CA TYR A 76 -0.92 3.28 -0.43
C TYR A 76 -1.79 4.45 0.06
N TYR A 77 -2.41 5.19 -0.87
CA TYR A 77 -3.23 6.34 -0.50
C TYR A 77 -4.54 5.93 0.17
N GLU A 78 -5.14 4.80 -0.21
CA GLU A 78 -6.28 4.21 0.48
C GLU A 78 -5.95 3.87 1.93
N ILE A 79 -4.84 3.17 2.17
CA ILE A 79 -4.37 2.78 3.52
C ILE A 79 -4.12 4.03 4.37
N VAL A 80 -3.36 5.00 3.85
CA VAL A 80 -3.02 6.23 4.58
C VAL A 80 -4.28 7.06 4.87
N SER A 81 -5.17 7.19 3.89
CA SER A 81 -6.45 7.89 4.04
C SER A 81 -7.33 7.22 5.09
N LEU A 82 -7.48 5.90 5.03
CA LEU A 82 -8.32 5.12 5.93
C LEU A 82 -7.80 5.22 7.37
N THR A 83 -6.51 4.97 7.57
CA THR A 83 -5.86 5.03 8.89
C THR A 83 -5.89 6.44 9.48
N ALA A 84 -5.66 7.49 8.68
CA ALA A 84 -5.72 8.88 9.15
C ALA A 84 -7.13 9.29 9.57
N ASN A 85 -8.17 8.87 8.83
CA ASN A 85 -9.56 9.15 9.21
C ASN A 85 -10.00 8.34 10.43
N MET A 86 -9.54 7.09 10.57
CA MET A 86 -9.76 6.29 11.79
C MET A 86 -9.06 6.90 13.01
N ASN A 87 -7.85 7.44 12.85
CA ASN A 87 -7.16 8.13 13.93
C ASN A 87 -7.86 9.43 14.33
N THR A 88 -8.24 10.23 13.33
CA THR A 88 -8.97 11.48 13.56
C THR A 88 -10.33 11.22 14.21
N SER A 89 -11.06 10.17 13.83
CA SER A 89 -12.36 9.85 14.43
C SER A 89 -12.27 9.40 15.88
N LEU A 90 -11.08 8.94 16.31
CA LEU A 90 -10.79 8.56 17.69
C LEU A 90 -10.18 9.71 18.51
N ALA A 91 -9.91 10.88 17.93
CA ALA A 91 -9.17 11.94 18.62
C ALA A 91 -9.85 12.46 19.91
N SER A 92 -11.16 12.74 19.87
CA SER A 92 -11.96 13.21 21.02
C SER A 92 -12.20 12.10 22.03
N SER A 93 -12.01 10.84 21.62
CA SER A 93 -12.13 9.67 22.49
C SER A 93 -10.97 9.49 23.46
N HIS A 94 -9.97 10.36 23.37
CA HIS A 94 -8.74 10.31 24.15
C HIS A 94 -8.83 11.09 25.47
N ALA A 95 -9.84 11.93 25.64
CA ALA A 95 -10.15 12.58 26.91
C ALA A 95 -11.43 11.97 27.48
N GLU A 96 -11.33 11.43 28.69
CA GLU A 96 -12.46 10.82 29.39
C GLU A 96 -13.60 11.84 29.47
N ASN A 97 -14.80 11.43 29.05
CA ASN A 97 -16.01 12.24 29.08
C ASN A 97 -16.10 13.46 28.14
N GLN A 98 -15.22 13.57 27.15
CA GLN A 98 -15.39 14.60 26.12
C GLN A 98 -16.42 14.17 25.05
N PRO A 99 -17.32 15.08 24.66
CA PRO A 99 -18.24 14.82 23.56
C PRO A 99 -17.46 14.69 22.25
N VAL A 100 -17.92 13.79 21.37
CA VAL A 100 -17.32 13.62 20.05
C VAL A 100 -17.46 14.91 19.24
N THR A 101 -16.33 15.51 18.85
CA THR A 101 -16.33 16.78 18.10
C THR A 101 -16.92 16.61 16.69
N PRO A 102 -17.41 17.70 16.06
CA PRO A 102 -17.88 17.65 14.68
C PRO A 102 -16.82 17.14 13.69
N ARG A 103 -15.54 17.43 13.94
CA ARG A 103 -14.40 16.94 13.15
C ARG A 103 -14.33 15.43 13.17
N ASP A 104 -14.48 14.82 14.33
CA ASP A 104 -14.35 13.38 14.50
C ASP A 104 -15.57 12.63 13.94
N LYS A 105 -16.76 13.20 14.09
CA LYS A 105 -17.97 12.72 13.42
C LYS A 105 -17.80 12.72 11.91
N LYS A 106 -17.21 13.78 11.34
CA LYS A 106 -16.90 13.87 9.91
C LYS A 106 -15.85 12.82 9.50
N ALA A 107 -14.79 12.65 10.28
CA ALA A 107 -13.77 11.63 10.03
C ALA A 107 -14.36 10.22 10.05
N SER A 108 -15.27 9.92 10.98
CA SER A 108 -15.95 8.62 10.99
C SER A 108 -16.86 8.41 9.77
N LYS A 109 -17.54 9.47 9.28
CA LYS A 109 -18.28 9.40 8.01
C LYS A 109 -17.36 9.16 6.82
N ASN A 110 -16.17 9.78 6.82
CA ASN A 110 -15.16 9.54 5.79
C ASN A 110 -14.65 8.09 5.82
N VAL A 111 -14.49 7.46 7.00
CA VAL A 111 -14.16 6.02 7.08
C VAL A 111 -15.21 5.18 6.35
N THR A 112 -16.50 5.40 6.64
CA THR A 112 -17.59 4.71 5.94
C THR A 112 -17.58 4.96 4.43
N TYR A 113 -17.33 6.21 4.02
CA TYR A 113 -17.19 6.57 2.62
C TYR A 113 -16.04 5.82 1.95
N LEU A 114 -14.86 5.80 2.58
CA LEU A 114 -13.68 5.13 2.05
C LEU A 114 -13.89 3.62 1.94
N VAL A 115 -14.47 2.98 2.96
CA VAL A 115 -14.82 1.55 2.92
C VAL A 115 -15.77 1.24 1.75
N LYS A 116 -16.77 2.10 1.52
CA LYS A 116 -17.69 1.97 0.38
C LYS A 116 -16.98 2.13 -0.98
N HIS A 117 -16.00 3.03 -1.10
CA HIS A 117 -15.35 3.35 -2.38
C HIS A 117 -14.04 2.58 -2.64
N THR A 118 -13.55 1.85 -1.63
CA THR A 118 -12.45 0.89 -1.77
C THR A 118 -12.97 -0.52 -2.07
N ASN A 119 -14.28 -0.66 -2.34
CA ASN A 119 -14.98 -1.92 -2.62
C ASN A 119 -14.74 -3.01 -1.57
N GLN A 120 -14.50 -2.62 -0.32
CA GLN A 120 -14.46 -3.58 0.78
C GLN A 120 -15.86 -4.20 0.94
N GLY A 121 -15.92 -5.52 1.15
CA GLY A 121 -17.18 -6.25 1.18
C GLY A 121 -18.22 -5.70 2.17
N ASN A 122 -19.49 -6.09 1.97
CA ASN A 122 -20.64 -5.60 2.76
C ASN A 122 -20.44 -5.68 4.28
N HIS A 123 -19.72 -6.70 4.77
CA HIS A 123 -19.40 -6.83 6.19
C HIS A 123 -18.54 -5.66 6.71
N SER A 124 -17.49 -5.25 5.98
CA SER A 124 -16.67 -4.09 6.35
C SER A 124 -17.48 -2.80 6.34
N LEU A 125 -18.42 -2.65 5.40
CA LEU A 125 -19.34 -1.51 5.36
C LEU A 125 -20.23 -1.47 6.60
N GLN A 126 -20.80 -2.61 7.02
CA GLN A 126 -21.61 -2.70 8.24
C GLN A 126 -20.80 -2.35 9.49
N LEU A 127 -19.54 -2.82 9.59
CA LEU A 127 -18.63 -2.47 10.68
C LEU A 127 -18.36 -0.96 10.73
N ALA A 128 -18.15 -0.34 9.56
CA ALA A 128 -17.91 1.11 9.46
C ALA A 128 -19.16 1.92 9.85
N GLN A 129 -20.34 1.50 9.40
CA GLN A 129 -21.61 2.12 9.77
C GLN A 129 -21.90 1.98 11.27
N ALA A 130 -21.63 0.83 11.86
CA ALA A 130 -21.79 0.60 13.31
C ALA A 130 -20.84 1.50 14.12
N ALA A 131 -19.57 1.62 13.69
CA ALA A 131 -18.61 2.53 14.32
C ALA A 131 -19.03 4.00 14.16
N GLN A 132 -19.55 4.38 12.99
CA GLN A 132 -20.09 5.71 12.76
C GLN A 132 -21.30 6.01 13.64
N ALA A 133 -22.23 5.06 13.80
CA ALA A 133 -23.39 5.24 14.67
C ALA A 133 -22.94 5.53 16.12
N GLN A 134 -21.99 4.74 16.65
CA GLN A 134 -21.42 4.99 17.98
C GLN A 134 -20.91 6.43 18.12
N LEU A 135 -20.09 6.91 17.18
CA LEU A 135 -19.49 8.25 17.28
C LEU A 135 -20.43 9.41 16.96
N THR A 136 -21.53 9.16 16.24
CA THR A 136 -22.42 10.24 15.75
C THR A 136 -23.69 10.39 16.56
N THR A 137 -24.27 9.28 17.04
CA THR A 137 -25.58 9.26 17.69
C THR A 137 -25.51 9.07 19.20
N GLN A 138 -24.48 8.41 19.71
CA GLN A 138 -24.35 8.18 21.15
C GLN A 138 -23.67 9.37 21.82
N GLN A 139 -24.17 9.76 22.99
CA GLN A 139 -23.52 10.75 23.84
C GLN A 139 -22.22 10.18 24.44
N TRP A 140 -22.20 8.88 24.71
CA TRP A 140 -21.09 8.13 25.30
C TRP A 140 -20.76 6.92 24.41
N PRO A 141 -19.91 7.09 23.39
CA PRO A 141 -19.62 6.03 22.43
C PRO A 141 -18.88 4.85 23.08
N ASP A 142 -19.20 3.62 22.68
CA ASP A 142 -18.39 2.45 23.01
C ASP A 142 -17.12 2.42 22.14
N LEU A 143 -16.04 2.98 22.69
CA LEU A 143 -14.75 3.06 22.01
C LEU A 143 -14.08 1.69 21.81
N LYS A 144 -14.40 0.69 22.64
CA LYS A 144 -13.88 -0.67 22.46
C LYS A 144 -14.51 -1.28 21.22
N LEU A 145 -15.82 -1.10 21.03
CA LEU A 145 -16.52 -1.52 19.82
C LEU A 145 -15.99 -0.81 18.57
N VAL A 146 -15.84 0.53 18.62
CA VAL A 146 -15.29 1.30 17.48
C VAL A 146 -13.90 0.79 17.09
N LYS A 147 -12.99 0.65 18.06
CA LYS A 147 -11.64 0.13 17.81
C LYS A 147 -11.63 -1.30 17.28
N ARG A 148 -12.50 -2.17 17.79
CA ARG A 148 -12.67 -3.54 17.29
C ARG A 148 -13.12 -3.54 15.83
N ASN A 149 -14.11 -2.72 15.48
CA ASN A 149 -14.61 -2.63 14.11
C ASN A 149 -13.54 -2.10 13.15
N TYR A 150 -12.78 -1.09 13.54
CA TYR A 150 -11.66 -0.58 12.75
C TYR A 150 -10.57 -1.63 12.53
N ARG A 151 -10.25 -2.43 13.54
CA ARG A 151 -9.32 -3.56 13.39
C ARG A 151 -9.82 -4.56 12.34
N LEU A 152 -11.08 -4.97 12.42
CA LEU A 152 -11.67 -5.93 11.48
C LEU A 152 -11.72 -5.38 10.05
N ILE A 153 -12.03 -4.09 9.87
CA ILE A 153 -12.00 -3.42 8.56
C ILE A 153 -10.59 -3.49 7.96
N LEU A 154 -9.56 -3.16 8.74
CA LEU A 154 -8.17 -3.23 8.30
C LEU A 154 -7.74 -4.66 8.00
N ASP A 155 -8.08 -5.62 8.87
CA ASP A 155 -7.78 -7.03 8.68
C ASP A 155 -8.36 -7.54 7.35
N HIS A 156 -9.64 -7.24 7.08
CA HIS A 156 -10.28 -7.60 5.81
C HIS A 156 -9.62 -6.94 4.61
N TYR A 157 -9.39 -5.63 4.67
CA TYR A 157 -8.75 -4.89 3.59
C TYR A 157 -7.39 -5.50 3.21
N PHE A 158 -6.52 -5.75 4.19
CA PHE A 158 -5.19 -6.30 3.92
C PHE A 158 -5.22 -7.77 3.49
N GLN A 159 -6.13 -8.58 4.01
CA GLN A 159 -6.27 -9.98 3.58
C GLN A 159 -6.71 -10.10 2.12
N GLU A 160 -7.56 -9.19 1.65
CA GLU A 160 -8.03 -9.18 0.25
C GLU A 160 -7.00 -8.55 -0.71
N THR A 161 -6.24 -7.56 -0.26
CA THR A 161 -5.37 -6.75 -1.13
C THR A 161 -3.90 -7.17 -1.14
N VAL A 162 -3.42 -7.85 -0.09
CA VAL A 162 -2.00 -8.18 0.10
C VAL A 162 -1.80 -9.68 0.28
N GLN A 163 -0.86 -10.22 -0.50
CA GLN A 163 -0.35 -11.58 -0.33
C GLN A 163 1.16 -11.54 -0.12
N PRO A 164 1.73 -12.45 0.71
CA PRO A 164 1.08 -13.55 1.44
C PRO A 164 0.34 -13.11 2.72
N SER A 165 -0.51 -13.96 3.29
CA SER A 165 -1.35 -13.65 4.47
C SER A 165 -0.54 -13.17 5.70
N ARG A 166 0.70 -13.65 5.88
CA ARG A 166 1.59 -13.16 6.95
C ARG A 166 1.92 -11.67 6.81
N THR A 167 2.16 -11.22 5.57
CA THR A 167 2.39 -9.81 5.27
C THR A 167 1.13 -9.01 5.50
N ALA A 168 -0.04 -9.53 5.11
CA ALA A 168 -1.33 -8.90 5.38
C ALA A 168 -1.57 -8.68 6.88
N THR A 169 -1.33 -9.69 7.72
CA THR A 169 -1.47 -9.57 9.19
C THR A 169 -0.54 -8.52 9.77
N ARG A 170 0.73 -8.47 9.31
CA ARG A 170 1.69 -7.47 9.76
C ARG A 170 1.26 -6.05 9.38
N LEU A 171 0.87 -5.86 8.12
CA LEU A 171 0.43 -4.55 7.63
C LEU A 171 -0.86 -4.08 8.30
N SER A 172 -1.82 -4.99 8.52
CA SER A 172 -3.04 -4.68 9.27
C SER A 172 -2.71 -4.26 10.71
N SER A 173 -1.83 -5.00 11.39
CA SER A 173 -1.42 -4.67 12.76
C SER A 173 -0.75 -3.30 12.84
N HIS A 174 0.16 -3.00 11.89
CA HIS A 174 0.81 -1.69 11.79
C HIS A 174 -0.20 -0.57 11.50
N ALA A 175 -1.11 -0.78 10.53
CA ALA A 175 -2.17 0.18 10.21
C ALA A 175 -3.09 0.45 11.40
N TYR A 176 -3.43 -0.59 12.16
CA TYR A 176 -4.26 -0.46 13.36
C TYR A 176 -3.55 0.32 14.47
N GLN A 177 -2.25 0.08 14.66
CA GLN A 177 -1.43 0.87 15.58
C GLN A 177 -1.41 2.34 15.16
N GLN A 178 -1.26 2.65 13.87
CA GLN A 178 -1.34 4.04 13.38
C GLN A 178 -2.74 4.65 13.60
N ALA A 179 -3.79 3.91 13.27
CA ALA A 179 -5.17 4.33 13.48
C ALA A 179 -5.49 4.60 14.95
N THR A 180 -4.82 3.95 15.89
CA THR A 180 -5.07 4.10 17.34
C THR A 180 -3.97 4.86 18.08
N LYS A 181 -2.98 5.38 17.37
CA LYS A 181 -1.83 6.07 17.96
C LYS A 181 -2.24 7.41 18.57
N PHE A 182 -1.95 7.58 19.85
CA PHE A 182 -2.08 8.85 20.55
C PHE A 182 -0.97 9.82 20.11
N HIS A 183 -1.34 11.03 19.69
CA HIS A 183 -0.40 12.15 19.58
C HIS A 183 -0.59 12.97 20.86
N LYS A 184 0.42 12.96 21.73
CA LYS A 184 0.47 13.81 22.92
C LYS A 184 0.62 15.27 22.52
#